data_AF-A0A4Z0QJ59-F1
#
_entry.id   AF-A0A4Z0QJ59-F1
#
_cell.length_a   1.000
_cell.length_b   1.000
_cell.length_c   1.000
_cell.angle_alpha   90.00
_cell.angle_beta   90.00
_cell.angle_gamma   90.00
#
_symmetry.space_group_name_H-M   'P 1'
#
loop_
_entity.id
_entity.type
_entity.pdbx_description
1 polymer ?
#
loop_
_entity_poly.entity_id
_entity_poly.type
_entity_poly.pdbx_seq_one_letter_code
_entity_poly.pdbx_strand_id
1 'polypeptide(L)'
;MSAPAPVVSSGTSSKTAITALNSTIIYVLAYMLAQGSYQLATVAMARRLSIPGVWRLSSIQFRITDPEWWRSAVLAVYGIGPTVCALLAVGAGLWFWHRARQRKGLFKLFLLWLTLHSANLVLGALVADTFLENWAWYIPSWLFLAGNIPNVILAVVAGLLQLVLGYFAAIGFLQSHDSITLMQYHNRRQLILVGILVPWVVGSLLLAALKWPELSRNEALHFLVMGLLLGPMAVKSAQELFEFTIPEPKRTQLALGLLVLAGLVGLGWRLVLGAGVTF
;
A
#
# COMPACT_ATOMS: atom_id res chain seq x y z
N MET A 1 13.19 35.46 -38.38
CA MET A 1 12.75 34.16 -37.85
C MET A 1 12.33 34.37 -36.41
N SER A 2 11.04 34.54 -36.17
CA SER A 2 10.46 34.77 -34.84
C SER A 2 10.43 33.43 -34.10
N ALA A 3 11.07 33.36 -32.93
CA ALA A 3 10.94 32.20 -32.06
C ALA A 3 9.45 32.00 -31.69
N PRO A 4 8.91 30.77 -31.75
CA PRO A 4 7.55 30.52 -31.32
C PRO A 4 7.44 30.82 -29.81
N ALA A 5 6.44 31.62 -29.44
CA ALA A 5 6.16 31.96 -28.05
C ALA A 5 5.87 30.69 -27.22
N PRO A 6 6.31 30.62 -25.96
CA PRO A 6 6.00 29.49 -25.09
C PRO A 6 4.50 29.49 -24.81
N VAL A 7 3.80 28.48 -25.32
CA VAL A 7 2.40 28.24 -24.98
C VAL A 7 2.33 27.84 -23.52
N VAL A 8 1.95 28.79 -22.65
CA VAL A 8 1.79 28.55 -21.21
C VAL A 8 0.59 27.62 -20.99
N SER A 9 0.90 26.43 -20.47
CA SER A 9 0.07 25.23 -20.34
C SER A 9 -0.85 25.23 -19.10
N SER A 10 -1.60 26.30 -18.86
CA SER A 10 -2.45 26.46 -17.66
C SER A 10 -3.41 25.28 -17.42
N GLY A 11 -3.90 24.64 -18.48
CA GLY A 11 -4.76 23.45 -18.41
C GLY A 11 -4.06 22.15 -18.02
N THR A 12 -2.74 22.04 -18.18
CA THR A 12 -1.96 20.83 -17.83
C THR A 12 -1.62 20.83 -16.34
N SER A 13 -1.27 21.98 -15.77
CA SER A 13 -0.93 22.11 -14.34
C SER A 13 -2.12 21.70 -13.44
N SER A 14 -3.33 22.18 -13.75
CA SER A 14 -4.54 21.81 -12.99
C SER A 14 -4.84 20.30 -13.05
N LYS A 15 -4.74 19.68 -14.23
CA LYS A 15 -4.95 18.22 -14.40
C LYS A 15 -3.94 17.40 -13.60
N THR A 16 -2.69 17.85 -13.58
CA THR A 16 -1.60 17.21 -12.83
C THR A 16 -1.87 17.26 -11.33
N ALA A 17 -2.29 18.42 -10.80
CA ALA A 17 -2.65 18.57 -9.40
C ALA A 17 -3.86 17.71 -9.00
N ILE A 18 -4.91 17.67 -9.83
CA ILE A 18 -6.09 16.83 -9.56
C ILE A 18 -5.74 15.34 -9.58
N THR A 19 -4.90 14.92 -10.53
CA THR A 19 -4.40 13.53 -10.59
C THR A 19 -3.61 13.18 -9.34
N ALA A 20 -2.68 14.04 -8.93
CA ALA A 20 -1.89 13.85 -7.72
C ALA A 20 -2.79 13.69 -6.47
N LEU A 21 -3.77 14.57 -6.32
CA LEU A 21 -4.69 14.54 -5.18
C LEU A 21 -5.55 13.28 -5.16
N ASN A 22 -6.17 12.93 -6.29
CA ASN A 22 -6.96 11.70 -6.40
C ASN A 22 -6.11 10.45 -6.09
N SER A 23 -4.92 10.34 -6.67
CA SER A 23 -4.01 9.22 -6.44
C SER A 23 -3.56 9.13 -4.97
N THR A 24 -3.32 10.28 -4.32
CA THR A 24 -2.94 10.34 -2.89
C THR A 24 -4.10 9.89 -1.99
N ILE A 25 -5.33 10.35 -2.25
CA ILE A 25 -6.52 9.93 -1.50
C ILE A 25 -6.73 8.42 -1.63
N ILE A 26 -6.57 7.89 -2.85
CA ILE A 26 -6.72 6.47 -3.13
C ILE A 26 -5.63 5.65 -2.44
N TYR A 27 -4.38 6.13 -2.44
CA TYR A 27 -3.27 5.54 -1.69
C TYR A 27 -3.64 5.41 -0.19
N VAL A 28 -4.10 6.50 0.42
CA VAL A 28 -4.51 6.52 1.84
C VAL A 28 -5.65 5.53 2.10
N LEU A 29 -6.71 5.55 1.29
CA LEU A 29 -7.83 4.61 1.44
C LEU A 29 -7.42 3.15 1.29
N ALA A 30 -6.58 2.84 0.30
CA ALA A 30 -6.07 1.50 0.07
C ALA A 30 -5.21 1.01 1.23
N TYR A 31 -4.32 1.87 1.77
CA TYR A 31 -3.56 1.57 2.97
C TYR A 31 -4.47 1.27 4.16
N MET A 32 -5.44 2.14 4.44
CA MET A 32 -6.35 1.98 5.57
C MET A 32 -7.13 0.67 5.48
N LEU A 33 -7.65 0.33 4.29
CA LEU A 33 -8.35 -0.93 4.10
C LEU A 33 -7.42 -2.15 4.32
N ALA A 34 -6.22 -2.13 3.75
CA ALA A 34 -5.26 -3.23 3.87
C ALA A 34 -4.79 -3.42 5.32
N GLN A 35 -4.35 -2.33 5.97
CA GLN A 35 -3.92 -2.34 7.37
C GLN A 35 -5.08 -2.73 8.30
N GLY A 36 -6.30 -2.32 7.97
CA GLY A 36 -7.46 -2.53 8.84
C GLY A 36 -7.87 -3.97 8.83
N SER A 37 -7.84 -4.56 7.63
CA SER A 37 -8.06 -5.98 7.42
C SER A 37 -6.98 -6.83 8.10
N TYR A 38 -5.71 -6.40 8.01
CA TYR A 38 -4.60 -7.04 8.73
C TYR A 38 -4.86 -7.06 10.25
N GLN A 39 -5.07 -5.87 10.84
CA GLN A 39 -5.20 -5.73 12.29
C GLN A 39 -6.47 -6.43 12.80
N LEU A 40 -7.60 -6.27 12.10
CA LEU A 40 -8.86 -6.92 12.46
C LEU A 40 -8.71 -8.44 12.46
N ALA A 41 -8.04 -9.02 11.46
CA ALA A 41 -7.80 -10.46 11.39
C ALA A 41 -6.92 -10.95 12.54
N THR A 42 -5.86 -10.22 12.87
CA THR A 42 -4.97 -10.52 14.01
C THR A 42 -5.73 -10.47 15.34
N VAL A 43 -6.52 -9.41 15.59
CA VAL A 43 -7.34 -9.27 16.80
C VAL A 43 -8.39 -10.38 16.88
N ALA A 44 -9.07 -10.69 15.77
CA ALA A 44 -10.07 -11.75 15.73
C ALA A 44 -9.47 -13.13 16.07
N MET A 45 -8.27 -13.42 15.56
CA MET A 45 -7.56 -14.67 15.89
C MET A 45 -7.10 -14.70 17.34
N ALA A 46 -6.56 -13.61 17.86
CA ALA A 46 -6.15 -13.52 19.26
C ALA A 46 -7.35 -13.71 20.21
N ARG A 47 -8.50 -13.08 19.92
CA ARG A 47 -9.76 -13.32 20.64
C ARG A 47 -10.19 -14.79 20.60
N ARG A 48 -10.11 -15.43 19.44
CA ARG A 48 -10.45 -16.86 19.28
C ARG A 48 -9.56 -17.76 20.15
N LEU A 49 -8.31 -17.36 20.36
CA LEU A 49 -7.36 -18.07 21.21
C LEU A 49 -7.35 -17.59 22.67
N SER A 50 -8.27 -16.69 23.03
CA SER A 50 -8.36 -16.07 24.37
C SER A 50 -7.07 -15.38 24.82
N ILE A 51 -6.33 -14.79 23.88
CA ILE A 51 -5.12 -14.01 24.16
C ILE A 51 -5.53 -12.55 24.40
N PRO A 52 -5.46 -12.05 25.65
CA PRO A 52 -5.87 -10.68 25.95
C PRO A 52 -4.93 -9.66 25.31
N GLY A 53 -5.49 -8.53 24.87
CA GLY A 53 -4.69 -7.48 24.27
C GLY A 53 -5.38 -6.12 24.19
N VAL A 54 -4.65 -5.16 23.63
CA VAL A 54 -5.14 -3.82 23.33
C VAL A 54 -4.85 -3.51 21.87
N TRP A 55 -5.90 -3.25 21.11
CA TRP A 55 -5.80 -2.79 19.73
C TRP A 55 -5.70 -1.26 19.70
N ARG A 56 -4.52 -0.76 19.37
CA ARG A 56 -4.23 0.67 19.22
C ARG A 56 -4.09 1.06 17.75
N LEU A 57 -3.89 2.35 17.51
CA LEU A 57 -3.84 2.96 16.19
C LEU A 57 -2.73 2.38 15.30
N SER A 58 -1.57 2.19 15.90
CA SER A 58 -0.33 1.78 15.23
C SER A 58 0.14 0.37 15.60
N SER A 59 -0.46 -0.25 16.62
CA SER A 59 0.01 -1.53 17.13
C SER A 59 -1.11 -2.34 17.77
N ILE A 60 -0.92 -3.66 17.83
CA ILE A 60 -1.69 -4.54 18.69
C ILE A 60 -0.73 -4.99 19.81
N GLN A 61 -1.12 -4.74 21.06
CA GLN A 61 -0.30 -5.07 22.23
C GLN A 61 -0.94 -6.25 22.95
N PHE A 62 -0.29 -7.40 22.93
CA PHE A 62 -0.73 -8.58 23.69
C PHE A 62 -0.33 -8.42 25.16
N ARG A 63 -1.20 -8.86 26.09
CA ARG A 63 -0.99 -8.76 27.55
C ARG A 63 -0.48 -10.06 28.19
N ILE A 64 -0.06 -11.02 27.37
CA ILE A 64 0.54 -12.28 27.82
C ILE A 64 2.06 -12.14 27.88
N THR A 65 2.68 -12.94 28.75
CA THR A 65 4.14 -12.97 28.93
C THR A 65 4.81 -13.91 27.93
N ASP A 66 6.12 -13.73 27.68
CA ASP A 66 6.85 -14.55 26.70
C ASP A 66 6.73 -16.08 26.92
N PRO A 67 6.77 -16.61 28.15
CA PRO A 67 6.61 -18.05 28.39
C PRO A 67 5.19 -18.59 28.13
N GLU A 68 4.18 -17.72 28.07
CA GLU A 68 2.79 -18.11 27.83
C GLU A 68 2.51 -18.35 26.34
N TRP A 69 3.41 -17.93 25.45
CA TRP A 69 3.26 -18.20 24.02
C TRP A 69 3.55 -19.65 23.70
N TRP A 70 2.62 -20.28 22.99
CA TRP A 70 2.82 -21.58 22.37
C TRP A 70 2.89 -21.45 20.85
N ARG A 71 3.62 -22.37 20.21
CA ARG A 71 3.99 -22.28 18.78
C ARG A 71 2.80 -22.08 17.85
N SER A 72 1.70 -22.82 18.02
CA SER A 72 0.54 -22.68 17.14
C SER A 72 -0.19 -21.35 17.32
N ALA A 73 -0.20 -20.75 18.52
CA ALA A 73 -0.73 -19.41 18.71
C ALA A 73 0.12 -18.35 18.02
N VAL A 74 1.45 -18.42 18.13
CA VAL A 74 2.34 -17.47 17.45
C VAL A 74 2.11 -17.53 15.95
N LEU A 75 2.13 -18.73 15.36
CA LEU A 75 1.91 -18.88 13.92
C LEU A 75 0.50 -18.44 13.48
N ALA A 76 -0.53 -18.70 14.28
CA ALA A 76 -1.89 -18.30 13.96
C ALA A 76 -2.09 -16.78 14.06
N VAL A 77 -1.68 -16.17 15.17
CA VAL A 77 -1.89 -14.74 15.45
C VAL A 77 -1.04 -13.86 14.54
N TYR A 78 0.25 -14.16 14.39
CA TYR A 78 1.12 -13.37 13.53
C TYR A 78 0.95 -13.72 12.05
N GLY A 79 0.53 -14.95 11.71
CA GLY A 79 0.36 -15.39 10.32
C GLY A 79 -0.98 -15.01 9.68
N ILE A 80 -2.05 -14.80 10.44
CA ILE A 80 -3.38 -14.52 9.86
C ILE A 80 -3.45 -13.16 9.15
N GLY A 81 -2.81 -12.13 9.71
CA GLY A 81 -2.77 -10.78 9.11
C GLY A 81 -2.14 -10.80 7.71
N PRO A 82 -0.88 -11.31 7.56
CA PRO A 82 -0.26 -11.50 6.26
C PRO A 82 -1.08 -12.38 5.33
N THR A 83 -1.71 -13.44 5.84
CA THR A 83 -2.56 -14.33 5.01
C THR A 83 -3.75 -13.56 4.42
N VAL A 84 -4.46 -12.77 5.21
CA VAL A 84 -5.58 -11.94 4.73
C VAL A 84 -5.10 -10.90 3.72
N CYS A 85 -3.95 -10.26 3.97
CA CYS A 85 -3.36 -9.34 2.99
C CYS A 85 -2.94 -10.04 1.70
N ALA A 86 -2.40 -11.26 1.75
CA ALA A 86 -2.08 -12.02 0.55
C ALA A 86 -3.34 -12.30 -0.28
N LEU A 87 -4.43 -12.72 0.36
CA LEU A 87 -5.72 -12.93 -0.29
C LEU A 87 -6.29 -11.64 -0.88
N LEU A 88 -6.19 -10.51 -0.17
CA LEU A 88 -6.60 -9.20 -0.66
C LEU A 88 -5.76 -8.75 -1.86
N ALA A 89 -4.44 -8.96 -1.83
CA ALA A 89 -3.55 -8.62 -2.93
C ALA A 89 -3.90 -9.41 -4.19
N VAL A 90 -4.05 -10.73 -4.06
CA VAL A 90 -4.43 -11.61 -5.18
C VAL A 90 -5.83 -11.26 -5.69
N GLY A 91 -6.82 -11.11 -4.81
CA GLY A 91 -8.19 -10.79 -5.19
C GLY A 91 -8.31 -9.44 -5.90
N ALA A 92 -7.68 -8.39 -5.37
CA ALA A 92 -7.67 -7.07 -5.98
C ALA A 92 -6.93 -7.07 -7.33
N GLY A 93 -5.79 -7.76 -7.42
CA GLY A 93 -5.01 -7.89 -8.65
C GLY A 93 -5.76 -8.65 -9.75
N LEU A 94 -6.39 -9.78 -9.41
CA LEU A 94 -7.22 -10.56 -10.35
C LEU A 94 -8.44 -9.77 -10.81
N TRP A 95 -9.14 -9.08 -9.89
CA TRP A 95 -10.25 -8.21 -10.26
C TRP A 95 -9.76 -7.12 -11.22
N PHE A 96 -8.66 -6.45 -10.89
CA PHE A 96 -8.06 -5.45 -11.75
C PHE A 96 -7.86 -6.00 -13.17
N TRP A 97 -7.17 -7.15 -13.28
CA TRP A 97 -6.79 -7.73 -14.56
C TRP A 97 -7.99 -8.19 -15.40
N HIS A 98 -8.95 -8.87 -14.78
CA HIS A 98 -10.06 -9.50 -15.52
C HIS A 98 -11.27 -8.60 -15.73
N ARG A 99 -11.50 -7.62 -14.86
CA ARG A 99 -12.76 -6.84 -14.86
C ARG A 99 -12.57 -5.34 -14.90
N ALA A 100 -11.54 -4.79 -14.25
CA ALA A 100 -11.44 -3.34 -14.07
C ALA A 100 -10.51 -2.63 -15.05
N ARG A 101 -9.48 -3.29 -15.60
CA ARG A 101 -8.45 -2.65 -16.45
C ARG A 101 -9.01 -1.89 -17.66
N GLN A 102 -10.09 -2.40 -18.25
CA GLN A 102 -10.75 -1.80 -19.42
C GLN A 102 -11.87 -0.81 -19.05
N ARG A 103 -12.20 -0.69 -17.76
CA ARG A 103 -13.25 0.21 -17.29
C ARG A 103 -12.67 1.59 -17.00
N LYS A 104 -13.50 2.61 -17.21
CA LYS A 104 -13.18 3.99 -16.83
C LYS A 104 -13.35 4.17 -15.32
N GLY A 105 -12.58 5.08 -14.76
CA GLY A 105 -12.74 5.57 -13.39
C GLY A 105 -11.58 5.20 -12.48
N LEU A 106 -11.63 5.75 -11.27
CA LEU A 106 -10.57 5.64 -10.27
C LEU A 106 -10.52 4.28 -9.56
N PHE A 107 -11.53 3.43 -9.76
CA PHE A 107 -11.60 2.13 -9.08
C PHE A 107 -10.45 1.19 -9.47
N LYS A 108 -10.00 1.22 -10.73
CA LYS A 108 -8.85 0.43 -11.17
C LYS A 108 -7.54 0.89 -10.50
N LEU A 109 -7.39 2.20 -10.27
CA LEU A 109 -6.27 2.76 -9.51
C LEU A 109 -6.35 2.37 -8.03
N PHE A 110 -7.55 2.34 -7.46
CA PHE A 110 -7.77 1.83 -6.10
C PHE A 110 -7.39 0.35 -5.97
N LEU A 111 -7.83 -0.51 -6.89
CA LEU A 111 -7.45 -1.93 -6.87
C LEU A 111 -5.94 -2.13 -7.01
N LEU A 112 -5.28 -1.34 -7.84
CA LEU A 112 -3.83 -1.38 -7.97
C LEU A 112 -3.15 -1.00 -6.65
N TRP A 113 -3.50 0.14 -6.05
CA TRP A 113 -2.94 0.55 -4.77
C TRP A 113 -3.25 -0.44 -3.64
N LEU A 114 -4.45 -1.01 -3.61
CA LEU A 114 -4.83 -2.05 -2.64
C LEU A 114 -3.97 -3.30 -2.81
N THR A 115 -3.70 -3.71 -4.06
CA THR A 115 -2.78 -4.81 -4.37
C THR A 115 -1.38 -4.52 -3.84
N LEU A 116 -0.85 -3.33 -4.12
CA LEU A 116 0.50 -2.92 -3.69
C LEU A 116 0.63 -2.83 -2.15
N HIS A 117 -0.33 -2.18 -1.48
CA HIS A 117 -0.34 -2.10 -0.01
C HIS A 117 -0.44 -3.47 0.64
N SER A 118 -1.34 -4.33 0.15
CA SER A 118 -1.51 -5.66 0.71
C SER A 118 -0.29 -6.54 0.45
N ALA A 119 0.33 -6.45 -0.73
CA ALA A 119 1.59 -7.14 -1.03
C ALA A 119 2.75 -6.63 -0.14
N ASN A 120 2.81 -5.32 0.14
CA ASN A 120 3.80 -4.75 1.05
C ASN A 120 3.61 -5.21 2.50
N LEU A 121 2.37 -5.37 2.97
CA LEU A 121 2.08 -5.92 4.31
C LEU A 121 2.38 -7.43 4.44
N VAL A 122 2.78 -8.08 3.36
CA VAL A 122 3.25 -9.47 3.36
C VAL A 122 4.76 -9.50 3.13
N LEU A 123 5.18 -9.09 1.94
CA LEU A 123 6.58 -9.19 1.52
C LEU A 123 7.43 -8.08 2.15
N GLY A 124 6.93 -6.86 2.16
CA GLY A 124 7.62 -5.73 2.77
C GLY A 124 7.69 -5.85 4.29
N ALA A 125 6.66 -6.42 4.91
CA ALA A 125 6.67 -6.78 6.33
C ALA A 125 7.80 -7.78 6.62
N LEU A 126 7.94 -8.88 5.87
CA LEU A 126 9.06 -9.81 6.06
C LEU A 126 10.43 -9.14 5.95
N VAL A 127 10.59 -8.15 5.07
CA VAL A 127 11.84 -7.38 4.95
C VAL A 127 12.04 -6.50 6.18
N ALA A 128 11.09 -5.60 6.46
CA ALA A 128 11.19 -4.59 7.50
C ALA A 128 11.25 -5.19 8.90
N ASP A 129 10.35 -6.12 9.18
CA ASP A 129 10.19 -6.76 10.48
C ASP A 129 11.43 -7.61 10.85
N THR A 130 12.15 -8.13 9.85
CA THR A 130 13.42 -8.85 10.10
C THR A 130 14.52 -7.93 10.61
N PHE A 131 14.54 -6.64 10.22
CA PHE A 131 15.51 -5.68 10.75
C PHE A 131 15.21 -5.26 12.19
N LEU A 132 13.95 -5.33 12.61
CA LEU A 132 13.50 -4.87 13.93
C LEU A 132 13.07 -6.01 14.85
N GLU A 133 13.24 -7.26 14.41
CA GLU A 133 12.91 -8.50 15.13
C GLU A 133 11.51 -8.46 15.76
N ASN A 134 10.51 -8.04 15.00
CA ASN A 134 9.13 -7.88 15.48
C ASN A 134 8.10 -8.50 14.53
N TRP A 135 6.83 -8.59 14.93
CA TRP A 135 5.70 -8.95 14.05
C TRP A 135 5.96 -10.15 13.11
N ALA A 136 6.08 -9.93 11.80
CA ALA A 136 6.24 -11.01 10.82
C ALA A 136 7.52 -11.83 11.03
N TRP A 137 8.54 -11.27 11.69
CA TRP A 137 9.76 -11.99 12.09
C TRP A 137 9.47 -13.18 13.01
N TYR A 138 8.41 -13.11 13.83
CA TYR A 138 8.05 -14.24 14.69
C TYR A 138 7.58 -15.46 13.88
N ILE A 139 7.06 -15.27 12.67
CA ILE A 139 6.51 -16.37 11.87
C ILE A 139 7.62 -17.35 11.47
N PRO A 140 8.68 -16.97 10.74
CA PRO A 140 9.73 -17.94 10.41
C PRO A 140 10.54 -18.36 11.65
N SER A 141 10.78 -17.46 12.60
CA SER A 141 11.50 -17.76 13.84
C SER A 141 10.86 -18.95 14.58
N TRP A 142 9.54 -18.94 14.76
CA TRP A 142 8.81 -20.01 15.43
C TRP A 142 8.44 -21.18 14.50
N LEU A 143 8.41 -20.96 13.18
CA LEU A 143 8.18 -22.02 12.22
C LEU A 143 9.39 -22.94 12.07
N PHE A 144 10.60 -22.38 11.96
CA PHE A 144 11.80 -23.15 11.67
C PHE A 144 12.60 -23.52 12.92
N LEU A 145 12.54 -22.73 14.01
CA LEU A 145 13.31 -22.96 15.23
C LEU A 145 14.83 -23.15 14.97
N ALA A 146 15.34 -22.54 13.90
CA ALA A 146 16.70 -22.75 13.39
C ALA A 146 17.54 -21.45 13.45
N GLY A 147 17.30 -20.65 14.49
CA GLY A 147 17.94 -19.33 14.66
C GLY A 147 17.43 -18.29 13.65
N ASN A 148 18.23 -17.23 13.42
CA ASN A 148 17.82 -16.10 12.60
C ASN A 148 18.06 -16.27 11.08
N ILE A 149 18.84 -17.29 10.68
CA ILE A 149 19.21 -17.52 9.27
C ILE A 149 17.96 -17.66 8.37
N PRO A 150 16.92 -18.43 8.72
CA PRO A 150 15.72 -18.53 7.89
C PRO A 150 14.98 -17.20 7.71
N ASN A 151 14.93 -16.34 8.74
CA ASN A 151 14.28 -15.03 8.64
C ASN A 151 15.01 -14.15 7.62
N VAL A 152 16.34 -14.11 7.68
CA VAL A 152 17.17 -13.33 6.73
C VAL A 152 16.99 -13.81 5.30
N ILE A 153 17.03 -15.13 5.07
CA ILE A 153 16.81 -15.71 3.74
C ILE A 153 15.43 -15.31 3.20
N LEU A 154 14.38 -15.44 4.01
CA LEU A 154 13.03 -15.07 3.60
C LEU A 154 12.87 -13.57 3.36
N ALA A 155 13.50 -12.73 4.17
CA ALA A 155 13.53 -11.28 3.96
C ALA A 155 14.17 -10.93 2.61
N VAL A 156 15.33 -11.52 2.28
CA VAL A 156 16.00 -11.31 0.99
C VAL A 156 15.11 -11.77 -0.17
N VAL A 157 14.53 -12.98 -0.08
CA VAL A 157 13.62 -13.50 -1.10
C VAL A 157 12.38 -12.59 -1.25
N ALA A 158 11.79 -12.14 -0.14
CA ALA A 158 10.63 -11.25 -0.16
C ALA A 158 10.96 -9.89 -0.80
N GLY A 159 12.13 -9.33 -0.51
CA GLY A 159 12.62 -8.10 -1.14
C GLY A 159 12.82 -8.27 -2.66
N LEU A 160 13.42 -9.39 -3.10
CA LEU A 160 13.55 -9.70 -4.53
C LEU A 160 12.17 -9.87 -5.20
N LEU A 161 11.23 -10.55 -4.55
CA LEU A 161 9.86 -10.70 -5.04
C LEU A 161 9.15 -9.34 -5.15
N GLN A 162 9.36 -8.41 -4.21
CA GLN A 162 8.84 -7.05 -4.32
C GLN A 162 9.38 -6.33 -5.56
N LEU A 163 10.67 -6.45 -5.85
CA LEU A 163 11.26 -5.85 -7.05
C LEU A 163 10.63 -6.40 -8.32
N VAL A 164 10.47 -7.73 -8.40
CA VAL A 164 9.85 -8.42 -9.55
C VAL A 164 8.38 -8.02 -9.71
N LEU A 165 7.61 -8.01 -8.61
CA LEU A 165 6.21 -7.59 -8.63
C LEU A 165 6.06 -6.14 -9.05
N GLY A 166 6.92 -5.25 -8.56
CA GLY A 166 6.93 -3.84 -8.95
C GLY A 166 7.20 -3.66 -10.44
N TYR A 167 8.17 -4.41 -10.99
CA TYR A 167 8.46 -4.40 -12.42
C TYR A 167 7.23 -4.78 -13.27
N PHE A 168 6.54 -5.87 -12.92
CA PHE A 168 5.33 -6.30 -13.65
C PHE A 168 4.11 -5.40 -13.39
N ALA A 169 4.02 -4.76 -12.22
CA ALA A 169 2.96 -3.82 -11.89
C ALA A 169 2.96 -2.56 -12.76
N ALA A 170 4.08 -2.23 -13.43
CA ALA A 170 4.18 -1.07 -14.32
C ALA A 170 3.10 -1.07 -15.41
N ILE A 171 2.79 -2.22 -16.00
CA ILE A 171 1.73 -2.33 -17.01
C ILE A 171 0.37 -2.00 -16.39
N GLY A 172 0.10 -2.54 -15.20
CA GLY A 172 -1.12 -2.25 -14.44
C GLY A 172 -1.23 -0.77 -14.09
N PHE A 173 -0.13 -0.14 -13.68
CA PHE A 173 -0.05 1.29 -13.39
C PHE A 173 -0.40 2.17 -14.60
N LEU A 174 0.17 1.87 -15.77
CA LEU A 174 -0.15 2.62 -16.98
C LEU A 174 -1.63 2.44 -17.37
N GLN A 175 -2.17 1.23 -17.26
CA GLN A 175 -3.57 0.95 -17.54
C GLN A 175 -4.54 1.51 -16.50
N SER A 176 -4.08 1.77 -15.27
CA SER A 176 -4.92 2.30 -14.19
C SER A 176 -5.25 3.79 -14.35
N HIS A 177 -4.62 4.49 -15.29
CA HIS A 177 -4.88 5.91 -15.54
C HIS A 177 -5.89 6.11 -16.68
N ASP A 178 -6.65 7.20 -16.62
CA ASP A 178 -7.67 7.56 -17.62
C ASP A 178 -7.28 8.80 -18.46
N SER A 179 -6.13 9.42 -18.16
CA SER A 179 -5.70 10.66 -18.82
C SER A 179 -4.78 10.35 -19.99
N ILE A 180 -5.30 10.49 -21.22
CA ILE A 180 -4.50 10.34 -22.45
C ILE A 180 -3.32 11.32 -22.45
N THR A 181 -3.52 12.57 -22.05
CA THR A 181 -2.46 13.59 -22.06
C THR A 181 -1.28 13.22 -21.17
N LEU A 182 -1.53 12.67 -19.97
CA LEU A 182 -0.46 12.24 -19.07
C LEU A 182 0.15 10.89 -19.48
N MET A 183 -0.59 10.08 -20.25
CA MET A 183 -0.12 8.79 -20.76
C MET A 183 0.79 8.91 -21.99
N GLN A 184 0.88 10.06 -22.64
CA GLN A 184 1.85 10.30 -23.69
C GLN A 184 3.28 10.11 -23.15
N TYR A 185 4.17 9.51 -23.94
CA TYR A 185 5.53 9.19 -23.51
C TYR A 185 6.30 10.43 -23.04
N HIS A 186 6.15 11.57 -23.72
CA HIS A 186 6.73 12.85 -23.31
C HIS A 186 6.33 13.28 -21.88
N ASN A 187 5.09 13.00 -21.47
CA ASN A 187 4.55 13.36 -20.15
C ASN A 187 4.73 12.25 -19.10
N ARG A 188 5.37 11.12 -19.45
CA ARG A 188 5.47 9.94 -18.59
C ARG A 188 6.15 10.23 -17.25
N ARG A 189 7.20 11.05 -17.25
CA ARG A 189 7.88 11.47 -16.01
C ARG A 189 6.94 12.21 -15.08
N GLN A 190 6.08 13.08 -15.63
CA GLN A 190 5.07 13.80 -14.85
C GLN A 190 4.03 12.82 -14.28
N LEU A 191 3.56 11.87 -15.09
CA LEU A 191 2.64 10.81 -14.65
C LEU A 191 3.22 9.98 -13.51
N ILE A 192 4.48 9.56 -13.60
CA ILE A 192 5.18 8.82 -12.53
C ILE A 192 5.25 9.67 -11.25
N LEU A 193 5.61 10.94 -11.39
CA LEU A 193 5.70 11.84 -10.25
C LEU A 193 4.34 11.98 -9.54
N VAL A 194 3.26 12.24 -10.26
CA VAL A 194 1.94 12.47 -9.64
C VAL A 194 1.15 11.20 -9.34
N GLY A 195 1.44 10.11 -10.04
CA GLY A 195 0.74 8.83 -9.90
C GLY A 195 1.42 7.87 -8.94
N ILE A 196 2.73 8.01 -8.70
CA ILE A 196 3.53 7.11 -7.86
C ILE A 196 4.19 7.88 -6.71
N LEU A 197 5.08 8.81 -7.03
CA LEU A 197 5.97 9.42 -6.05
C LEU A 197 5.22 10.32 -5.06
N VAL A 198 4.36 11.22 -5.56
CA VAL A 198 3.56 12.13 -4.72
C VAL A 198 2.59 11.35 -3.83
N PRO A 199 1.78 10.40 -4.34
CA PRO A 199 0.92 9.57 -3.49
C PRO A 199 1.69 8.80 -2.43
N TRP A 200 2.85 8.25 -2.77
CA TRP A 200 3.68 7.54 -1.80
C TRP A 200 4.20 8.46 -0.71
N VAL A 201 4.86 9.56 -1.06
CA VAL A 201 5.48 10.46 -0.07
C VAL A 201 4.41 11.19 0.73
N VAL A 202 3.49 11.90 0.05
CA VAL A 202 2.45 12.69 0.72
C VAL A 202 1.46 11.79 1.43
N GLY A 203 1.05 10.67 0.82
CA GLY A 203 0.16 9.72 1.46
C GLY A 203 0.77 9.08 2.71
N SER A 204 2.04 8.67 2.66
CA SER A 204 2.75 8.17 3.85
C SER A 204 2.86 9.22 4.94
N LEU A 205 3.15 10.48 4.59
CA LEU A 205 3.19 11.59 5.55
C LEU A 205 1.82 11.87 6.17
N LEU A 206 0.74 11.82 5.39
CA LEU A 206 -0.62 11.96 5.91
C LEU A 206 -0.99 10.82 6.86
N LEU A 207 -0.63 9.58 6.53
CA LEU A 207 -0.84 8.43 7.41
C LEU A 207 0.01 8.51 8.68
N ALA A 208 1.26 8.96 8.57
CA ALA A 208 2.14 9.22 9.71
C ALA A 208 1.55 10.30 10.64
N ALA A 209 1.05 11.40 10.08
CA ALA A 209 0.37 12.46 10.83
C ALA A 209 -0.93 11.94 11.49
N LEU A 210 -1.72 11.14 10.76
CA LEU A 210 -2.92 10.51 11.31
C LEU A 210 -2.60 9.59 12.49
N LYS A 211 -1.41 8.99 12.50
CA LYS A 211 -0.95 8.07 13.56
C LYS A 211 -0.14 8.73 14.67
N TRP A 212 0.21 10.00 14.54
CA TRP A 212 0.96 10.74 15.56
C TRP A 212 0.16 10.88 16.87
N PRO A 213 0.76 10.62 18.05
CA PRO A 213 2.18 10.32 18.33
C PRO A 213 2.55 8.83 18.39
N GLU A 214 1.63 7.91 18.07
CA GLU A 214 1.83 6.46 18.22
C GLU A 214 2.59 5.80 17.05
N LEU A 215 3.01 6.58 16.04
CA LEU A 215 3.70 6.06 14.86
C LEU A 215 4.95 5.27 15.26
N SER A 216 4.94 3.97 14.95
CA SER A 216 6.05 3.09 15.29
C SER A 216 7.19 3.18 14.27
N ARG A 217 8.42 2.86 14.71
CA ARG A 217 9.57 2.74 13.80
C ARG A 217 9.35 1.66 12.73
N ASN A 218 8.61 0.60 13.08
CA ASN A 218 8.31 -0.48 12.15
C ASN A 218 7.41 -0.01 11.00
N GLU A 219 6.35 0.73 11.32
CA GLU A 219 5.47 1.29 10.30
C GLU A 219 6.20 2.28 9.39
N ALA A 220 7.10 3.10 9.94
CA ALA A 220 7.95 3.98 9.13
C ALA A 220 8.82 3.17 8.16
N LEU A 221 9.37 2.04 8.60
CA LEU A 221 10.14 1.14 7.75
C LEU A 221 9.26 0.48 6.68
N HIS A 222 8.00 0.13 6.98
CA HIS A 222 7.05 -0.37 5.98
C HIS A 222 6.76 0.66 4.89
N PHE A 223 6.66 1.95 5.25
CA PHE A 223 6.54 3.03 4.25
C PHE A 223 7.76 3.13 3.36
N LEU A 224 8.96 2.96 3.91
CA LEU A 224 10.20 2.99 3.13
C LEU A 224 10.35 1.77 2.22
N VAL A 225 10.06 0.57 2.73
CA VAL A 225 10.17 -0.70 2.00
C VAL A 225 9.18 -0.79 0.83
N MET A 226 8.06 -0.07 0.89
CA MET A 226 7.19 0.13 -0.29
C MET A 226 7.96 0.65 -1.51
N GLY A 227 9.07 1.39 -1.30
CA GLY A 227 9.98 1.82 -2.36
C GLY A 227 10.55 0.67 -3.20
N LEU A 228 10.68 -0.55 -2.65
CA LEU A 228 11.10 -1.73 -3.43
C LEU A 228 10.05 -2.17 -4.46
N LEU A 229 8.77 -1.92 -4.21
CA LEU A 229 7.71 -2.11 -5.21
C LEU A 229 7.68 -0.93 -6.20
N LEU A 230 7.71 0.30 -5.67
CA LEU A 230 7.46 1.49 -6.48
C LEU A 230 8.64 1.89 -7.38
N GLY A 231 9.88 1.63 -6.96
CA GLY A 231 11.09 1.91 -7.73
C GLY A 231 11.11 1.23 -9.10
N PRO A 232 11.11 -0.11 -9.18
CA PRO A 232 11.08 -0.81 -10.46
C PRO A 232 9.80 -0.54 -11.26
N MET A 233 8.66 -0.34 -10.59
CA MET A 233 7.42 0.08 -11.26
C MET A 233 7.59 1.42 -11.99
N ALA A 234 8.19 2.42 -11.33
CA ALA A 234 8.47 3.72 -11.90
C ALA A 234 9.47 3.64 -13.06
N VAL A 235 10.57 2.89 -12.89
CA VAL A 235 11.61 2.71 -13.93
C VAL A 235 11.01 2.05 -15.16
N LYS A 236 10.30 0.93 -15.01
CA LYS A 236 9.68 0.23 -16.14
C LYS A 236 8.59 1.07 -16.80
N SER A 237 7.77 1.78 -16.01
CA SER A 237 6.76 2.71 -16.57
C SER A 237 7.38 3.83 -17.41
N ALA A 238 8.59 4.29 -17.06
CA ALA A 238 9.30 5.33 -17.81
C ALA A 238 9.78 4.84 -19.19
N GLN A 239 10.12 3.56 -19.31
CA GLN A 239 10.67 2.96 -20.52
C GLN A 239 9.61 2.41 -21.46
N GLU A 240 8.37 2.27 -20.98
CA GLU A 240 7.34 1.57 -21.74
C GLU A 240 6.67 2.45 -22.80
N LEU A 241 6.70 1.96 -24.05
CA LEU A 241 6.17 2.62 -25.25
C LEU A 241 4.63 2.58 -25.34
N PHE A 242 3.97 2.17 -24.27
CA PHE A 242 2.53 1.96 -24.24
C PHE A 242 1.78 3.30 -24.14
N GLU A 243 1.32 3.83 -25.28
CA GLU A 243 0.65 5.15 -25.34
C GLU A 243 -0.87 5.07 -25.55
N PHE A 244 -1.38 3.99 -26.16
CA PHE A 244 -2.77 3.90 -26.61
C PHE A 244 -3.48 2.66 -26.07
N THR A 245 -4.02 2.75 -24.85
CA THR A 245 -4.91 1.72 -24.30
C THR A 245 -6.28 2.19 -23.89
N ILE A 246 -6.52 3.50 -23.94
CA ILE A 246 -7.79 4.05 -23.51
C ILE A 246 -8.66 4.24 -24.76
N PRO A 247 -9.72 3.43 -24.96
CA PRO A 247 -10.62 3.62 -26.10
C PRO A 247 -11.37 4.96 -26.02
N GLU A 248 -11.62 5.48 -24.82
CA GLU A 248 -12.30 6.78 -24.63
C GLU A 248 -11.82 7.51 -23.35
N PRO A 249 -11.21 8.70 -23.45
CA PRO A 249 -10.71 9.45 -22.29
C PRO A 249 -11.85 9.91 -21.38
N LYS A 250 -11.61 9.92 -20.07
CA LYS A 250 -12.49 10.59 -19.10
C LYS A 250 -11.89 11.94 -18.70
N ARG A 251 -12.72 12.98 -18.55
CA ARG A 251 -12.28 14.26 -18.00
C ARG A 251 -11.75 14.06 -16.58
N THR A 252 -10.55 14.55 -16.32
CA THR A 252 -9.96 14.56 -14.98
C THR A 252 -10.81 15.46 -14.08
N GLN A 253 -11.47 14.86 -13.08
CA GLN A 253 -12.29 15.55 -12.11
C GLN A 253 -11.82 15.19 -10.70
N LEU A 254 -11.91 16.14 -9.78
CA LEU A 254 -11.63 15.88 -8.38
C LEU A 254 -12.70 14.94 -7.82
N ALA A 255 -12.27 13.82 -7.26
CA ALA A 255 -13.18 12.85 -6.63
C ALA A 255 -13.49 13.29 -5.19
N LEU A 256 -14.27 14.36 -5.04
CA LEU A 256 -14.63 14.92 -3.73
C LEU A 256 -15.25 13.87 -2.80
N GLY A 257 -16.06 12.96 -3.33
CA GLY A 257 -16.63 11.85 -2.56
C GLY A 257 -15.56 10.92 -1.95
N LEU A 258 -14.47 10.65 -2.67
CA LEU A 258 -13.35 9.86 -2.13
C LEU A 258 -12.58 10.64 -1.06
N LEU A 259 -12.42 11.96 -1.23
CA LEU A 259 -11.78 12.81 -0.23
C LEU A 259 -12.56 12.80 1.09
N VAL A 260 -13.88 13.00 1.01
CA VAL A 260 -14.77 12.96 2.18
C VAL A 260 -14.73 11.58 2.83
N LEU A 261 -14.81 10.51 2.02
CA LEU A 261 -14.71 9.14 2.52
C LEU A 261 -13.38 8.90 3.26
N ALA A 262 -12.25 9.32 2.69
CA ALA A 262 -10.94 9.18 3.34
C ALA A 262 -10.86 9.94 4.66
N GLY A 263 -11.41 11.16 4.71
CA GLY A 263 -11.49 11.95 5.94
C GLY A 263 -12.34 11.27 7.02
N LEU A 264 -13.51 10.76 6.65
CA LEU A 264 -14.41 10.07 7.58
C LEU A 264 -13.81 8.76 8.09
N VAL A 265 -13.25 7.94 7.20
CA VAL A 265 -12.59 6.68 7.57
C VAL A 265 -11.36 6.97 8.45
N GLY A 266 -10.54 7.95 8.09
CA GLY A 266 -9.39 8.44 8.87
C GLY A 266 -9.78 8.86 10.28
N LEU A 267 -10.79 9.72 10.40
CA LEU A 267 -11.29 10.21 11.68
C LEU A 267 -11.88 9.07 12.50
N GLY A 268 -12.74 8.24 11.92
CA GLY A 268 -13.35 7.09 12.61
C GLY A 268 -12.29 6.13 13.14
N TRP A 269 -11.29 5.82 12.33
CA TRP A 269 -10.15 5.00 12.72
C TRP A 269 -9.40 5.59 13.92
N ARG A 270 -9.12 6.91 13.89
CA ARG A 270 -8.42 7.61 14.99
C ARG A 270 -9.25 7.66 16.27
N LEU A 271 -10.55 7.92 16.17
CA LEU A 271 -11.44 8.01 17.33
C LEU A 271 -11.65 6.65 18.00
N VAL A 272 -11.83 5.59 17.20
CA VAL A 272 -12.07 4.24 17.72
C VAL A 272 -10.79 3.67 18.36
N LEU A 273 -9.65 3.79 17.70
CA LEU A 273 -8.41 3.13 18.14
C LEU A 273 -7.50 4.02 18.99
N GLY A 274 -7.76 5.33 19.08
CA GLY A 274 -6.91 6.28 19.79
C GLY A 274 -6.85 6.06 21.31
N ALA A 275 -7.94 5.56 21.92
CA ALA A 275 -7.95 5.19 23.33
C ALA A 275 -7.41 3.76 23.58
N GLY A 276 -7.26 2.97 22.51
CA GLY A 276 -7.04 1.53 22.58
C GLY A 276 -8.32 0.76 22.87
N VAL A 277 -8.61 -0.25 22.05
CA VAL A 277 -9.74 -1.17 22.24
C VAL A 277 -9.25 -2.46 22.86
N THR A 278 -9.66 -2.75 24.09
CA THR A 278 -9.33 -4.01 24.75
C THR A 278 -10.05 -5.18 24.11
N PHE A 279 -9.40 -6.33 24.06
CA PHE A 279 -9.97 -7.57 23.54
C PHE A 279 -9.47 -8.80 24.28
#